data_AF-A0A3C0GDH2-F1
#
_entry.id   AF-A0A3C0GDH2-F1
#
_cell.length_a   1.000
_cell.length_b   1.000
_cell.length_c   1.000
_cell.angle_alpha   90.00
_cell.angle_beta   90.00
_cell.angle_gamma   90.00
#
_symmetry.space_group_name_H-M   'P 1'
#
loop_
_entity.id
_entity.type
_entity.pdbx_description
1 polymer ?
#
loop_
_entity_poly.entity_id
_entity_poly.type
_entity_poly.pdbx_seq_one_letter_code
_entity_poly.pdbx_strand_id
1 'polypeptide(L)' 'LLLKGAIGKPNAGTCPVRGHSNVQGDRSVGIQHFVDSAMNARIKEHLGFTPPEHEGVDVVGSLKAMYEGNAKVF' A
#
# COMPACT_ATOMS: atom_id res chain seq x y z
N LEU A 1 -20.25 -15.27 -0.85
CA LEU A 1 -20.41 -13.84 -1.16
C LEU A 1 -20.83 -13.64 -2.62
N LEU A 2 -19.92 -13.87 -3.57
CA LEU A 2 -20.11 -13.66 -5.01
C LEU A 2 -21.19 -14.60 -5.60
N LEU A 3 -21.04 -15.92 -5.46
CA LEU A 3 -22.00 -16.90 -5.99
C LEU A 3 -23.41 -16.77 -5.36
N LYS A 4 -23.47 -16.34 -4.09
CA LYS A 4 -24.73 -16.08 -3.37
C LYS A 4 -25.39 -14.75 -3.81
N GLY A 5 -24.71 -13.90 -4.59
CA GLY A 5 -25.18 -12.57 -4.94
C GLY A 5 -25.35 -11.64 -3.72
N ALA A 6 -24.52 -11.85 -2.69
CA ALA A 6 -24.57 -11.13 -1.42
C ALA A 6 -23.63 -9.90 -1.42
N ILE A 7 -23.67 -9.09 -2.49
CA ILE A 7 -22.83 -7.89 -2.68
C ILE A 7 -23.73 -6.72 -3.05
N GLY A 8 -23.40 -5.52 -2.57
CA GLY A 8 -24.13 -4.28 -2.90
C GLY A 8 -25.55 -4.22 -2.32
N LYS A 9 -25.84 -5.00 -1.26
CA LYS A 9 -27.15 -5.03 -0.59
C LYS A 9 -26.97 -4.66 0.89
N PRO A 10 -27.91 -3.90 1.49
CA PRO A 10 -27.89 -3.64 2.92
C PRO A 10 -27.80 -4.93 3.75
N ASN A 11 -26.98 -4.91 4.79
CA ASN A 11 -26.77 -6.04 5.72
C ASN A 11 -26.21 -7.32 5.07
N ALA A 12 -25.67 -7.24 3.86
CA ALA A 12 -24.99 -8.34 3.19
C ALA A 12 -23.59 -7.91 2.76
N GLY A 13 -22.63 -8.83 2.86
CA GLY A 13 -21.25 -8.53 2.49
C GLY A 13 -20.24 -9.28 3.33
N THR A 14 -18.97 -9.08 3.00
CA THR A 14 -17.86 -9.34 3.90
C THR A 14 -17.44 -8.03 4.52
N CYS A 15 -17.33 -8.00 5.85
CA CYS A 15 -16.78 -6.86 6.58
C CYS A 15 -15.42 -7.26 7.18
N PRO A 16 -14.29 -6.90 6.56
CA PRO A 16 -12.99 -7.13 7.16
C PRO A 16 -12.80 -6.15 8.33
N VAL A 17 -12.99 -6.63 9.55
CA VAL A 17 -12.73 -5.84 10.76
C VAL A 17 -11.24 -5.50 10.81
N ARG A 18 -10.93 -4.20 10.82
CA ARG A 18 -9.55 -3.70 10.84
C ARG A 18 -9.09 -3.51 12.29
N GLY A 19 -7.81 -3.79 12.53
CA GLY A 19 -7.21 -3.69 13.86
C GLY A 19 -6.77 -2.26 14.21
N HIS A 20 -5.62 -1.83 13.69
CA HIS A 20 -5.09 -0.49 13.95
C HIS A 20 -6.01 0.62 13.43
N SER A 21 -6.05 1.73 14.17
CA SER A 21 -6.96 2.86 13.97
C SER A 21 -6.94 3.48 12.57
N ASN A 22 -5.80 3.43 11.87
CA ASN A 22 -5.64 4.04 10.55
C ASN A 22 -5.09 3.10 9.47
N VAL A 23 -5.10 1.78 9.68
CA VAL A 23 -4.52 0.83 8.69
C VAL A 23 -5.18 0.95 7.31
N GLN A 24 -6.45 1.34 7.26
CA GLN A 24 -7.14 1.60 6.00
C GLN A 24 -6.77 2.97 5.40
N GLY A 25 -6.64 4.00 6.23
CA GLY A 25 -6.24 5.34 5.80
C GLY A 25 -4.85 5.32 5.17
N ASP A 26 -3.88 4.71 5.84
CA ASP A 26 -2.49 4.59 5.39
C ASP A 26 -2.39 3.96 3.98
N ARG A 27 -3.14 2.88 3.75
CA ARG A 27 -3.18 2.23 2.43
C ARG A 27 -3.92 3.05 1.38
N SER A 28 -4.93 3.83 1.78
CA SER A 28 -5.69 4.69 0.86
C SER A 28 -4.86 5.87 0.37
N VAL A 29 -3.85 6.30 1.14
CA VAL A 29 -2.92 7.37 0.76
C VAL A 29 -1.60 6.83 0.18
N GLY A 30 -1.55 5.54 -0.15
CA GLY A 30 -0.43 4.92 -0.87
C GLY A 30 0.79 4.58 -0.03
N ILE A 31 0.66 4.42 1.28
CA ILE A 31 1.75 3.86 2.11
C ILE A 31 1.91 2.37 1.76
N GLN A 32 2.85 2.06 0.87
CA GLN A 32 3.23 0.71 0.42
C GLN A 32 4.60 0.73 -0.28
N HIS A 33 5.16 -0.44 -0.57
CA HIS A 33 6.43 -0.57 -1.30
C HIS A 33 6.23 -0.74 -2.81
N PHE A 34 5.02 -1.11 -3.26
CA PHE A 34 4.68 -1.22 -4.68
C PHE A 34 4.60 0.15 -5.37
N VAL A 35 4.94 0.17 -6.65
CA VAL A 35 4.81 1.35 -7.52
C VAL A 35 3.48 1.32 -8.26
N ASP A 36 2.76 2.43 -8.19
CA ASP A 36 1.56 2.69 -9.00
C ASP A 36 1.87 3.86 -9.95
N SER A 37 1.89 3.57 -11.26
CA SER A 37 2.22 4.55 -12.29
C SER A 37 1.21 5.71 -12.36
N ALA A 38 -0.08 5.45 -12.09
CA ALA A 38 -1.10 6.48 -12.07
C ALA A 38 -0.95 7.39 -10.85
N MET A 39 -0.61 6.82 -9.69
CA MET A 39 -0.28 7.61 -8.49
C MET A 39 1.00 8.43 -8.71
N ASN A 40 2.05 7.83 -9.30
CA ASN A 40 3.30 8.52 -9.61
C ASN A 40 3.12 9.70 -10.56
N ALA A 41 2.26 9.57 -11.57
CA ALA A 41 1.91 10.68 -12.47
C ALA A 41 1.31 11.86 -11.68
N ARG A 42 0.38 11.57 -10.75
CA ARG A 42 -0.24 12.59 -9.88
C ARG A 42 0.74 13.20 -8.87
N ILE A 43 1.64 12.38 -8.30
CA ILE A 43 2.73 12.86 -7.43
C ILE A 43 3.60 13.85 -8.20
N LYS A 44 3.99 13.51 -9.43
CA LYS A 44 4.80 14.37 -10.28
C LYS A 44 4.09 15.67 -10.62
N GLU A 45 2.80 15.59 -10.97
CA GLU A 45 1.97 16.76 -11.28
C GLU A 45 1.83 17.71 -10.07
N HIS A 46 1.53 17.17 -8.89
CA HIS A 46 1.18 18.00 -7.72
C HIS A 46 2.35 18.36 -6.81
N LEU A 47 3.42 17.55 -6.79
CA LEU A 47 4.58 17.74 -5.89
C LEU A 47 5.86 18.15 -6.63
N GLY A 48 5.87 18.14 -7.97
CA GLY A 48 6.94 18.72 -8.77
C GLY A 48 8.25 17.92 -8.81
N PHE A 49 8.24 16.65 -8.42
CA PHE A 49 9.40 15.75 -8.54
C PHE A 49 9.03 14.45 -9.26
N THR A 50 10.01 13.78 -9.86
CA THR A 50 9.80 12.45 -10.46
C THR A 50 9.93 11.38 -9.37
N PRO A 51 8.86 10.68 -8.98
CA PRO A 51 8.93 9.62 -7.98
C PRO A 51 9.69 8.39 -8.51
N PRO A 52 10.23 7.53 -7.62
CA PRO A 52 10.86 6.28 -8.01
C PRO A 52 9.92 5.37 -8.81
N GLU A 53 10.47 4.69 -9.81
CA GLU A 53 9.74 3.76 -10.67
C GLU A 53 9.99 2.28 -10.30
N HIS A 54 10.96 2.02 -9.42
CA HIS A 54 11.24 0.68 -8.91
C HIS A 54 10.54 0.44 -7.59
N GLU A 55 10.14 -0.81 -7.36
CA GLU A 55 9.55 -1.27 -6.11
C GLU A 55 10.53 -1.08 -4.95
N GLY A 56 10.02 -0.59 -3.81
CA GLY A 56 10.75 -0.51 -2.56
C GLY A 56 10.87 -1.86 -1.86
N VAL A 57 11.32 -1.86 -0.61
CA VAL A 57 11.35 -3.06 0.23
C VAL A 57 10.25 -3.02 1.27
N ASP A 58 9.63 -4.18 1.53
CA ASP A 58 8.71 -4.35 2.64
C ASP A 58 9.47 -4.56 3.97
N VAL A 59 8.75 -4.83 5.06
CA VAL A 59 9.36 -5.02 6.39
C VAL A 59 10.30 -6.23 6.41
N VAL A 60 9.96 -7.32 5.72
CA VAL A 60 10.80 -8.53 5.71
C VAL A 60 12.04 -8.31 4.84
N GLY A 61 11.87 -7.66 3.69
CA GLY A 61 12.93 -7.25 2.79
C GLY A 61 13.89 -6.25 3.43
N SER A 62 13.38 -5.28 4.19
CA SER A 62 14.23 -4.32 4.90
C SER A 62 15.06 -4.99 5.99
N LEU A 63 14.47 -5.91 6.76
CA LEU A 63 15.21 -6.72 7.75
C LEU A 63 16.34 -7.52 7.09
N LYS A 64 16.06 -8.17 5.95
CA LYS A 64 17.07 -8.90 5.18
C LYS A 64 18.17 -7.97 4.67
N ALA A 65 17.82 -6.81 4.10
CA ALA A 65 18.79 -5.85 3.59
C ALA A 65 19.67 -5.26 4.70
N MET A 66 19.12 -5.01 5.90
CA MET A 66 19.90 -4.58 7.07
C MET A 66 20.84 -5.68 7.53
N TYR A 67 20.37 -6.93 7.60
CA TYR A 67 21.18 -8.08 7.99
C TYR A 67 22.37 -8.32 7.03
N GLU A 68 22.13 -8.15 5.73
CA GLU A 68 23.15 -8.31 4.68
C GLU A 68 24.06 -7.08 4.53
N GLY A 69 23.82 -5.98 5.27
CA GLY A 69 24.58 -4.74 5.17
C GLY A 69 24.27 -3.89 3.92
N ASN A 70 23.23 -4.26 3.17
CA ASN A 70 22.74 -3.56 1.99
C ASN A 70 21.93 -2.30 2.33
N ALA A 71 21.28 -2.27 3.51
CA ALA A 71 20.59 -1.10 4.05
C ALA A 71 21.40 -0.50 5.22
N LYS A 72 21.59 0.82 5.20
CA LYS A 72 22.46 1.54 6.17
C LYS A 72 21.69 2.51 7.07
N VAL A 73 20.45 2.85 6.72
CA VAL A 73 19.59 3.81 7.44
C VAL A 73 18.16 3.26 7.44
N PHE A 74 17.48 3.39 8.58
CA PHE A 74 16.07 3.05 8.77
C PHE A 74 15.39 4.17 9.57
#